data_AF-A0A226DV65-F1
#
_entry.id   AF-A0A226DV65-F1
#
_cell.length_a   1.000
_cell.length_b   1.000
_cell.length_c   1.000
_cell.angle_alpha   90.00
_cell.angle_beta   90.00
_cell.angle_gamma   90.00
#
_symmetry.space_group_name_H-M   'P 1'
#
loop_
_entity.id
_entity.type
_entity.pdbx_description
1 polymer ?
#
loop_
_entity_poly.entity_id
_entity_poly.type
_entity_poly.pdbx_seq_one_letter_code
_entity_poly.pdbx_strand_id
1 'polypeptide(L)'
;MENSILISTNKGGKWKSQRRTLSPGLNSNLTDDFLQSFHTQTKYLLEALEKECYNGIEFIPDELMGKFAIGNTFESFLDWETSVNFFNDDLPGFYEVFRRVLHLIFVPATKPIYQISVMWRLSGYEKELREMLSFIRVCWSRQHMLDKMEEFRRQENNGDLGEKMKYAHILYTKWDDPDEIFYQFLTIVAGAVESTESVMGSTLLYIAKFPEVQRKVYEEAKRVIGDDSERKLSVDDVSRLTYLEMVINETMRLITPGTVNNRYVGEDLDLGKRYVMMEMKVALAKIVHKYEIFSSLAHIDDYDFEFCPFVRVKGGVKIRLEGRRSQVEI
;
A
#
# COMPACT_ATOMS: atom_id res chain seq x y z
N MET A 1 5.71 16.55 -4.64
CA MET A 1 5.79 15.12 -5.05
C MET A 1 6.88 14.82 -6.08
N GLU A 2 7.34 15.80 -6.87
CA GLU A 2 8.40 15.57 -7.87
C GLU A 2 9.73 15.01 -7.33
N ASN A 3 9.98 15.09 -6.00
CA ASN A 3 11.20 14.56 -5.38
C ASN A 3 11.05 13.16 -4.76
N SER A 4 9.90 12.50 -4.93
CA SER A 4 9.56 11.18 -4.34
C SER A 4 10.29 10.01 -5.01
N ILE A 5 10.68 8.98 -4.24
CA ILE A 5 11.31 7.74 -4.73
C ILE A 5 10.38 6.88 -5.61
N LEU A 6 9.07 6.85 -5.33
CA LEU A 6 8.11 6.00 -6.05
C LEU A 6 7.57 6.69 -7.32
N ILE A 7 7.61 8.02 -7.37
CA ILE A 7 7.11 8.81 -8.49
C ILE A 7 8.30 9.41 -9.23
N SER A 8 8.89 8.62 -10.14
CA SER A 8 9.97 9.09 -11.00
C SER A 8 9.43 10.00 -12.12
N THR A 9 9.12 11.26 -11.81
CA THR A 9 9.11 12.33 -12.83
C THR A 9 10.53 12.82 -13.13
N ASN A 10 11.52 12.43 -12.32
CA ASN A 10 12.89 12.93 -12.42
C ASN A 10 13.76 12.17 -13.42
N LYS A 11 14.55 12.93 -14.18
CA LYS A 11 15.65 12.47 -15.04
C LYS A 11 16.45 11.35 -14.34
N GLY A 12 16.66 10.22 -15.02
CA GLY A 12 17.08 8.94 -14.42
C GLY A 12 18.31 8.97 -13.50
N GLY A 13 19.18 9.98 -13.58
CA GLY A 13 20.30 10.17 -12.65
C GLY A 13 19.88 10.43 -11.19
N LYS A 14 18.85 11.28 -10.95
CA LYS A 14 18.39 11.61 -9.59
C LYS A 14 17.71 10.42 -8.92
N TRP A 15 16.80 9.75 -9.64
CA TRP A 15 16.15 8.53 -9.15
C TRP A 15 17.18 7.44 -8.83
N LYS A 16 18.16 7.19 -9.71
CA LYS A 16 19.20 6.18 -9.48
C LYS A 16 20.00 6.46 -8.23
N SER A 17 20.35 7.72 -7.98
CA SER A 17 21.05 8.15 -6.77
C SER A 17 20.20 7.93 -5.51
N GLN A 18 18.96 8.43 -5.49
CA GLN A 18 18.05 8.28 -4.34
C GLN A 18 17.75 6.80 -4.05
N ARG A 19 17.49 5.99 -5.08
CA ARG A 19 17.21 4.55 -4.94
C ARG A 19 18.43 3.80 -4.40
N ARG A 20 19.64 4.13 -4.86
CA ARG A 20 20.88 3.53 -4.34
C ARG A 20 21.05 3.83 -2.85
N THR A 21 20.74 5.05 -2.42
CA THR A 21 20.84 5.45 -1.01
C THR A 21 19.85 4.70 -0.11
N LEU A 22 18.60 4.51 -0.55
CA LEU A 22 17.53 3.92 0.27
C LEU A 22 17.46 2.39 0.22
N SER A 23 18.03 1.76 -0.81
CA SER A 23 17.96 0.30 -0.99
C SER A 23 18.42 -0.51 0.23
N PRO A 24 19.47 -0.11 0.98
CA PRO A 24 19.89 -0.84 2.18
C PRO A 24 18.80 -0.90 3.27
N GLY A 25 18.01 0.18 3.44
CA GLY A 25 16.94 0.24 4.44
C GLY A 25 15.69 -0.57 4.08
N LEU A 26 15.60 -1.04 2.83
CA LEU A 26 14.57 -1.98 2.35
C LEU A 26 15.08 -3.42 2.26
N ASN A 27 16.40 -3.62 2.37
CA ASN A 27 17.05 -4.92 2.25
C ASN A 27 17.37 -5.54 3.62
N SER A 28 16.64 -5.14 4.66
CA SER A 28 16.75 -5.76 5.96
C SER A 28 16.25 -7.20 5.84
N ASN A 29 17.17 -8.16 5.85
CA ASN A 29 16.87 -9.54 6.25
C ASN A 29 15.93 -9.45 7.44
N LEU A 30 14.69 -9.98 7.35
CA LEU A 30 13.63 -9.89 8.36
C LEU A 30 14.22 -9.89 9.77
N THR A 31 14.48 -8.70 10.34
CA THR A 31 15.14 -8.61 11.64
C THR A 31 14.09 -8.89 12.70
N ASP A 32 14.49 -9.48 13.82
CA ASP A 32 13.60 -9.72 14.95
C ASP A 32 12.86 -8.44 15.38
N ASP A 33 13.43 -7.26 15.10
CA ASP A 33 12.82 -5.95 15.32
C ASP A 33 11.55 -5.72 14.49
N PHE A 34 11.55 -6.09 13.20
CA PHE A 34 10.34 -6.00 12.36
C PHE A 34 9.24 -6.91 12.89
N LEU A 35 9.63 -8.13 13.28
CA LEU A 35 8.70 -9.12 13.80
C LEU A 35 8.11 -8.68 15.14
N GLN A 36 8.88 -7.98 15.97
CA GLN A 36 8.37 -7.35 17.19
C GLN A 36 7.29 -6.33 16.87
N SER A 37 7.51 -5.43 15.91
CA SER A 37 6.50 -4.46 15.46
C SER A 37 5.23 -5.14 14.98
N PHE A 38 5.38 -6.21 14.19
CA PHE A 38 4.23 -6.96 13.69
C PHE A 38 3.40 -7.58 14.81
N HIS A 39 4.03 -8.10 15.87
CA HIS A 39 3.29 -8.61 17.03
C HIS A 39 2.52 -7.53 17.77
N THR A 40 3.13 -6.36 17.99
CA THR A 40 2.48 -5.24 18.67
C THR A 40 1.22 -4.82 17.92
N GLN A 41 1.33 -4.60 16.61
CA GLN A 41 0.20 -4.17 15.78
C GLN A 41 -0.83 -5.28 15.56
N THR A 42 -0.39 -6.54 15.50
CA THR A 42 -1.31 -7.70 15.39
C THR A 42 -2.17 -7.80 16.64
N LYS A 43 -1.64 -7.53 17.83
CA LYS A 43 -2.43 -7.49 19.05
C LYS A 43 -3.58 -6.48 18.94
N TYR A 44 -3.30 -5.25 18.51
CA TYR A 44 -4.35 -4.23 18.33
C TYR A 44 -5.39 -4.64 17.26
N LEU A 45 -4.94 -5.25 16.17
CA LEU A 45 -5.82 -5.78 15.15
C LEU A 45 -6.74 -6.88 15.70
N LEU A 46 -6.20 -7.83 16.47
CA LEU A 46 -6.97 -8.93 17.05
C LEU A 46 -8.02 -8.40 18.04
N GLU A 47 -7.66 -7.44 18.90
CA GLU A 47 -8.61 -6.77 19.81
C GLU A 47 -9.75 -6.07 19.05
N ALA A 48 -9.45 -5.45 17.91
CA ALA A 48 -10.46 -4.84 17.05
C ALA A 48 -11.36 -5.88 16.37
N LEU A 49 -10.79 -6.98 15.86
CA LEU A 49 -11.52 -8.07 15.21
C LEU A 49 -12.38 -8.87 16.21
N GLU A 50 -11.97 -8.96 17.48
CA GLU A 50 -12.75 -9.63 18.52
C GLU A 50 -14.11 -8.94 18.74
N LYS A 51 -14.12 -7.60 18.74
CA LYS A 51 -15.36 -6.79 18.82
C LYS A 51 -16.31 -7.11 17.66
N GLU A 52 -15.79 -7.22 16.45
CA GLU A 52 -16.58 -7.59 15.28
C GLU A 52 -17.09 -9.05 15.35
N CYS A 53 -16.28 -9.96 15.89
CA CYS A 53 -16.67 -11.35 16.12
C CYS A 53 -17.81 -11.47 17.12
N TYR A 54 -17.80 -10.70 18.22
CA TYR A 54 -18.89 -10.69 19.20
C TYR A 54 -20.21 -10.21 18.59
N ASN A 55 -20.14 -9.22 17.70
CA ASN A 55 -21.32 -8.71 17.02
C ASN A 55 -21.90 -9.75 16.04
N GLY A 56 -21.03 -10.54 15.38
CA GLY A 56 -21.43 -11.54 14.38
C GLY A 56 -22.03 -10.94 13.11
N ILE A 57 -21.73 -9.67 12.83
CA ILE A 57 -22.28 -8.90 11.72
C ILE A 57 -21.27 -8.89 10.54
N GLU A 58 -21.80 -8.73 9.34
CA GLU A 58 -20.99 -8.48 8.14
C GLU A 58 -20.37 -7.08 8.17
N PHE A 59 -19.05 -6.98 7.95
CA PHE A 59 -18.32 -5.72 7.86
C PHE A 59 -17.30 -5.72 6.72
N ILE A 60 -16.77 -4.54 6.39
CA ILE A 60 -15.75 -4.36 5.36
C ILE A 60 -14.38 -4.29 6.06
N PRO A 61 -13.43 -5.19 5.77
CA PRO A 61 -12.17 -5.27 6.52
C PRO A 61 -11.14 -4.20 6.10
N ASP A 62 -11.33 -3.55 4.95
CA ASP A 62 -10.40 -2.60 4.32
C ASP A 62 -9.85 -1.58 5.33
N GLU A 63 -10.72 -0.89 6.07
CA GLU A 63 -10.28 0.11 7.07
C GLU A 63 -9.39 -0.50 8.17
N LEU A 64 -9.74 -1.69 8.67
CA LEU A 64 -8.97 -2.38 9.70
C LEU A 64 -7.60 -2.83 9.18
N MET A 65 -7.55 -3.34 7.94
CA MET A 65 -6.30 -3.79 7.33
C MET A 65 -5.37 -2.60 7.03
N GLY A 66 -5.92 -1.47 6.59
CA GLY A 66 -5.13 -0.27 6.35
C GLY A 66 -4.63 0.37 7.65
N LYS A 67 -5.44 0.39 8.72
CA LYS A 67 -5.03 0.81 10.08
C LYS A 67 -3.90 -0.07 10.63
N PHE A 68 -3.96 -1.38 10.42
CA PHE A 68 -2.86 -2.31 10.74
C PHE A 68 -1.59 -2.01 9.92
N ALA A 69 -1.73 -1.83 8.61
CA ALA A 69 -0.59 -1.59 7.72
C ALA A 69 0.12 -0.26 8.02
N ILE A 70 -0.62 0.80 8.34
CA ILE A 70 -0.03 2.10 8.70
C ILE A 70 0.67 2.03 10.05
N GLY A 71 0.09 1.36 11.05
CA GLY A 71 0.73 1.11 12.36
C GLY A 71 2.05 0.37 12.21
N ASN A 72 2.07 -0.71 11.43
CA ASN A 72 3.30 -1.45 11.13
C ASN A 72 4.34 -0.58 10.43
N THR A 73 3.92 0.27 9.49
CA THR A 73 4.85 1.13 8.77
C THR A 73 5.52 2.12 9.71
N PHE A 74 4.75 2.75 10.61
CA PHE A 74 5.26 3.67 11.63
C PHE A 74 6.28 3.01 12.55
N GLU A 75 5.97 1.82 13.07
CA GLU A 75 6.85 1.16 14.03
C GLU A 75 8.09 0.56 13.35
N SER A 76 7.92 -0.07 12.18
CA SER A 76 8.97 -0.88 11.56
C SER A 76 9.88 -0.12 10.59
N PHE A 77 9.33 0.75 9.73
CA PHE A 77 10.13 1.53 8.77
C PHE A 77 10.62 2.84 9.35
N LEU A 78 9.82 3.44 10.24
CA LEU A 78 10.00 4.83 10.66
C LEU A 78 10.55 4.95 12.09
N ASP A 79 10.68 3.81 12.78
CA ASP A 79 11.21 3.71 14.13
C ASP A 79 10.51 4.68 15.09
N TRP A 80 9.18 4.76 14.94
CA TRP A 80 8.37 5.65 15.74
C TRP A 80 8.39 5.19 17.20
N GLU A 81 8.78 6.07 18.12
CA GLU A 81 9.16 5.71 19.51
C GLU A 81 8.04 5.02 20.29
N THR A 82 6.80 5.42 20.04
CA THR A 82 5.62 4.90 20.74
C THR A 82 4.72 4.21 19.74
N SER A 83 4.45 2.92 19.93
CA SER A 83 3.49 2.20 19.09
C SER A 83 2.16 2.94 19.03
N VAL A 84 1.71 3.30 17.82
CA VAL A 84 0.47 4.06 17.60
C VAL A 84 -0.65 3.07 17.33
N ASN A 85 -1.68 3.07 18.17
CA ASN A 85 -2.88 2.29 17.94
C ASN A 85 -3.89 3.10 17.10
N PHE A 86 -3.87 2.88 15.78
CA PHE A 86 -4.82 3.49 14.85
C PHE A 86 -6.26 2.95 14.96
N PHE A 87 -6.51 1.91 15.76
CA PHE A 87 -7.85 1.39 16.05
C PHE A 87 -8.54 2.13 17.21
N ASN A 88 -7.75 2.66 18.16
CA ASN A 88 -8.24 3.47 19.28
C ASN A 88 -8.09 4.98 19.02
N ASP A 89 -7.73 5.37 17.79
CA ASP A 89 -7.51 6.76 17.37
C ASP A 89 -6.45 7.50 18.22
N ASP A 90 -5.33 6.86 18.55
CA ASP A 90 -4.19 7.51 19.24
C ASP A 90 -3.66 8.73 18.45
N LEU A 91 -3.80 8.70 17.12
CA LEU A 91 -3.68 9.86 16.23
C LEU A 91 -5.04 10.13 15.56
N PRO A 92 -5.94 10.92 16.20
CA PRO A 92 -7.31 11.10 15.74
C PRO A 92 -7.38 11.63 14.31
N GLY A 93 -8.12 10.95 13.44
CA GLY A 93 -8.37 11.35 12.06
C GLY A 93 -7.17 11.22 11.11
N PHE A 94 -5.99 10.81 11.59
CA PHE A 94 -4.81 10.70 10.74
C PHE A 94 -4.98 9.71 9.59
N TYR A 95 -5.48 8.52 9.90
CA TYR A 95 -5.71 7.49 8.90
C TYR A 95 -6.71 7.94 7.82
N GLU A 96 -7.82 8.59 8.22
CA GLU A 96 -8.82 9.10 7.27
C GLU A 96 -8.27 10.22 6.38
N VAL A 97 -7.53 11.16 6.97
CA VAL A 97 -6.86 12.23 6.22
C VAL A 97 -5.84 11.62 5.24
N PHE A 98 -5.04 10.65 5.70
CA PHE A 98 -4.06 9.96 4.87
C PHE A 98 -4.71 9.25 3.68
N ARG A 99 -5.75 8.45 3.92
CA ARG A 99 -6.50 7.74 2.87
C ARG A 99 -7.09 8.70 1.85
N ARG A 100 -7.59 9.85 2.31
CA ARG A 100 -8.14 10.89 1.42
C ARG A 100 -7.04 11.59 0.59
N VAL A 101 -5.88 11.85 1.18
CA VAL A 101 -4.70 12.35 0.45
C VAL A 101 -4.31 11.39 -0.66
N LEU A 102 -4.21 10.09 -0.37
CA LEU A 102 -3.89 9.08 -1.38
C LEU A 102 -4.91 9.09 -2.52
N HIS A 103 -6.21 9.10 -2.21
CA HIS A 103 -7.25 9.18 -3.21
C HIS A 103 -7.07 10.42 -4.12
N LEU A 104 -6.87 11.60 -3.54
CA LEU A 104 -6.68 12.85 -4.30
C LEU A 104 -5.44 12.80 -5.21
N ILE A 105 -4.35 12.15 -4.78
CA ILE A 105 -3.13 11.98 -5.59
C ILE A 105 -3.42 11.16 -6.86
N PHE A 106 -4.30 10.16 -6.77
CA PHE A 106 -4.65 9.30 -7.91
C PHE A 106 -5.81 9.83 -8.78
N VAL A 107 -6.54 10.87 -8.35
CA VAL A 107 -7.66 11.44 -9.13
C VAL A 107 -7.23 11.87 -10.55
N PRO A 108 -6.12 12.61 -10.76
CA PRO A 108 -5.70 12.99 -12.12
C PRO A 108 -5.34 11.80 -13.01
N ALA A 109 -4.99 10.64 -12.42
CA ALA A 109 -4.69 9.42 -13.17
C ALA A 109 -5.94 8.68 -13.64
N THR A 110 -7.06 8.80 -12.91
CA THR A 110 -8.34 8.15 -13.26
C THR A 110 -9.30 9.07 -13.98
N LYS A 111 -9.17 10.39 -13.80
CA LYS A 111 -10.06 11.42 -14.36
C LYS A 111 -9.23 12.50 -15.08
N PRO A 112 -9.02 12.36 -16.41
CA PRO A 112 -8.15 13.23 -17.18
C PRO A 112 -8.49 14.73 -17.11
N ILE A 113 -9.76 15.09 -16.89
CA ILE A 113 -10.19 16.50 -16.74
C ILE A 113 -9.42 17.23 -15.63
N TYR A 114 -9.01 16.50 -14.58
CA TYR A 114 -8.26 17.05 -13.46
C TYR A 114 -6.74 17.13 -13.69
N GLN A 115 -6.24 16.70 -14.84
CA GLN A 115 -4.86 16.99 -15.27
C GLN A 115 -4.71 18.46 -15.70
N ILE A 116 -5.81 19.11 -16.05
CA ILE A 116 -5.86 20.55 -16.35
C ILE A 116 -5.84 21.32 -15.02
N SER A 117 -4.78 22.09 -14.80
CA SER A 117 -4.55 22.82 -13.53
C SER A 117 -5.67 23.78 -13.14
N VAL A 118 -6.41 24.34 -14.11
CA VAL A 118 -7.58 25.19 -13.84
C VAL A 118 -8.73 24.36 -13.28
N MET A 119 -9.02 23.19 -13.86
CA MET A 119 -10.09 22.31 -13.39
C MET A 119 -9.79 21.73 -12.01
N TRP A 120 -8.53 21.36 -11.74
CA TRP A 120 -8.06 20.94 -10.42
C TRP A 120 -8.23 22.01 -9.33
N ARG A 121 -8.00 23.27 -9.68
CA ARG A 121 -8.19 24.41 -8.77
C ARG A 121 -9.66 24.72 -8.53
N LEU A 122 -10.45 24.78 -9.60
CA LEU A 122 -11.88 25.09 -9.54
C LEU A 122 -12.68 24.00 -8.81
N SER A 123 -12.25 22.73 -8.84
CA SER A 123 -12.90 21.66 -8.08
C SER A 123 -12.70 21.76 -6.57
N GLY A 124 -11.77 22.59 -6.10
CA GLY A 124 -11.38 22.68 -4.70
C GLY A 124 -10.36 21.62 -4.25
N TYR A 125 -10.00 20.66 -5.11
CA TYR A 125 -9.07 19.57 -4.75
C TYR A 125 -7.67 20.05 -4.40
N GLU A 126 -7.18 21.13 -5.03
CA GLU A 126 -5.88 21.70 -4.64
C GLU A 126 -5.90 22.21 -3.19
N LYS A 127 -6.98 22.91 -2.82
CA LYS A 127 -7.14 23.47 -1.47
C LYS A 127 -7.27 22.35 -0.45
N GLU A 128 -8.13 21.36 -0.73
CA GLU A 128 -8.35 20.18 0.11
C GLU A 128 -7.03 19.42 0.33
N LEU A 129 -6.28 19.12 -0.74
CA LEU A 129 -5.00 18.42 -0.64
C LEU A 129 -3.99 19.22 0.20
N ARG A 130 -3.95 20.55 0.04
CA ARG A 130 -3.05 21.42 0.80
C ARG A 130 -3.38 21.41 2.29
N GLU A 131 -4.66 21.51 2.65
CA GLU A 131 -5.11 21.47 4.04
C GLU A 131 -4.80 20.11 4.68
N MET A 132 -5.07 19.01 3.98
CA MET A 132 -4.76 17.66 4.47
C MET A 132 -3.26 17.40 4.63
N LEU A 133 -2.44 17.83 3.66
CA LEU A 133 -0.99 17.75 3.80
C LEU A 133 -0.48 18.61 4.96
N SER A 134 -1.11 19.77 5.22
CA SER A 134 -0.77 20.59 6.38
C SER A 134 -1.10 19.89 7.70
N PHE A 135 -2.23 19.18 7.77
CA PHE A 135 -2.59 18.38 8.93
C PHE A 135 -1.57 17.26 9.20
N ILE A 136 -1.21 16.48 8.17
CA ILE A 136 -0.19 15.42 8.30
C ILE A 136 1.16 16.01 8.74
N ARG A 137 1.52 17.20 8.25
CA ARG A 137 2.74 17.92 8.69
C ARG A 137 2.71 18.37 10.14
N VAL A 138 1.53 18.67 10.70
CA VAL A 138 1.41 19.02 12.13
C VAL A 138 1.64 17.77 12.99
N CYS A 139 1.06 16.62 12.61
CA CYS A 139 1.34 15.34 13.27
C CYS A 139 2.83 14.99 13.21
N TRP A 140 3.50 15.39 12.14
CA TRP A 140 4.94 15.18 11.92
C TRP A 140 5.73 16.48 12.12
N SER A 141 5.63 17.07 13.32
CA SER A 141 6.14 18.42 13.57
C SER A 141 7.58 18.60 13.07
N ARG A 142 7.86 19.75 12.45
CA ARG A 142 9.20 20.06 11.92
C ARG A 142 10.28 19.95 12.99
N GLN A 143 9.96 20.32 14.23
CA GLN A 143 10.91 20.22 15.34
C GLN A 143 11.24 18.76 15.67
N HIS A 144 10.22 17.89 15.77
CA HIS A 144 10.44 16.46 16.00
C HIS A 144 11.33 15.83 14.93
N MET A 145 11.16 16.21 13.65
CA MET A 145 12.07 15.74 12.59
C MET A 145 13.52 16.18 12.81
N LEU A 146 13.72 17.45 13.17
CA LEU A 146 15.07 17.98 13.41
C LEU A 146 15.73 17.29 14.61
N ASP A 147 14.96 17.07 15.68
CA ASP A 147 15.45 16.36 16.87
C ASP A 147 15.89 14.93 16.52
N LYS A 148 15.09 14.22 15.70
CA LYS A 148 15.44 12.89 15.17
C LYS A 148 16.64 12.90 14.24
N MET A 149 16.78 13.93 13.40
CA MET A 149 17.96 14.12 12.56
C MET A 149 19.23 14.27 13.39
N GLU A 150 19.20 15.10 14.44
CA GLU A 150 20.33 15.27 15.35
C GLU A 150 20.66 13.99 16.11
N GLU A 151 19.63 13.30 16.63
CA GLU A 151 19.79 12.03 17.33
C GLU A 151 20.50 10.99 16.48
N PHE A 152 19.99 10.72 15.27
CA PHE A 152 20.55 9.69 14.40
C PHE A 152 21.92 10.07 13.82
N ARG A 153 22.17 11.36 13.54
CA ARG A 153 23.51 11.82 13.13
C ARG A 153 24.53 11.65 14.25
N ARG A 154 24.13 11.88 15.50
CA ARG A 154 25.01 11.63 16.66
C ARG A 154 25.32 10.14 16.79
N GLN A 155 24.34 9.27 16.66
CA GLN A 155 24.57 7.82 16.66
C GLN A 155 25.51 7.41 15.52
N GLU A 156 25.41 8.02 14.33
CA GLU A 156 26.26 7.68 13.16
C GLU A 156 27.71 8.07 13.45
N ASN A 157 27.91 9.26 14.00
CA ASN A 157 29.23 9.78 14.36
C ASN A 157 29.91 8.97 15.48
N ASN A 158 29.12 8.39 16.38
CA ASN A 158 29.63 7.54 17.45
C ASN A 158 29.98 6.12 16.99
N GLY A 159 29.60 5.73 15.78
CA GLY A 159 29.72 4.35 15.30
C GLY A 159 28.70 3.38 15.91
N ASP A 160 27.66 3.92 16.57
CA ASP A 160 26.61 3.13 17.24
C ASP A 160 25.56 2.58 16.25
N LEU A 161 25.46 3.18 15.05
CA LEU A 161 24.72 2.57 13.94
C LEU A 161 25.51 1.38 13.39
N GLY A 162 25.32 0.20 13.99
CA GLY A 162 25.83 -1.06 13.45
C GLY A 162 25.35 -1.36 12.01
N GLU A 163 25.66 -2.56 11.50
CA GLU A 163 25.34 -3.00 10.13
C GLU A 163 23.84 -2.99 9.74
N LYS A 164 22.92 -2.70 10.67
CA LYS A 164 21.46 -2.77 10.47
C LYS A 164 20.80 -1.38 10.53
N MET A 165 20.94 -0.57 9.48
CA MET A 165 20.20 0.70 9.38
C MET A 165 18.76 0.47 8.94
N LYS A 166 17.77 0.81 9.78
CA LYS A 166 16.36 0.93 9.36
C LYS A 166 16.19 2.07 8.34
N TYR A 167 15.07 2.06 7.62
CA TYR A 167 14.76 3.10 6.63
C TYR A 167 14.81 4.52 7.24
N ALA A 168 14.25 4.72 8.44
CA ALA A 168 14.28 6.00 9.15
C ALA A 168 15.70 6.56 9.31
N HIS A 169 16.65 5.73 9.75
CA HIS A 169 18.06 6.10 9.93
C HIS A 169 18.67 6.66 8.65
N ILE A 170 18.46 5.97 7.52
CA ILE A 170 18.97 6.41 6.23
C ILE A 170 18.32 7.74 5.82
N LEU A 171 17.01 7.87 6.04
CA LEU A 171 16.28 9.06 5.67
C LEU A 171 16.78 10.30 6.42
N TYR A 172 16.96 10.20 7.74
CA TYR A 172 17.36 11.32 8.60
C TYR A 172 18.86 11.65 8.53
N THR A 173 19.71 10.70 8.14
CA THR A 173 21.16 10.93 7.98
C THR A 173 21.54 11.43 6.60
N LYS A 174 20.85 11.00 5.53
CA LYS A 174 21.25 11.27 4.14
C LYS A 174 20.52 12.43 3.48
N TRP A 175 19.47 12.97 4.09
CA TRP A 175 18.78 14.17 3.64
C TRP A 175 18.91 15.31 4.64
N ASP A 176 19.05 16.53 4.12
CA ASP A 176 19.14 17.77 4.91
C ASP A 176 17.85 18.59 4.88
N ASP A 177 17.04 18.47 3.82
CA ASP A 177 15.80 19.22 3.66
C ASP A 177 14.62 18.49 4.35
N PRO A 178 14.01 19.07 5.40
CA PRO A 178 12.85 18.49 6.06
C PRO A 178 11.65 18.29 5.13
N ASP A 179 11.50 19.11 4.08
CA ASP A 179 10.44 18.93 3.11
C ASP A 179 10.65 17.69 2.24
N GLU A 180 11.89 17.43 1.80
CA GLU A 180 12.21 16.21 1.07
C GLU A 180 11.99 14.97 1.96
N ILE A 181 12.42 15.01 3.22
CA ILE A 181 12.20 13.95 4.21
C ILE A 181 10.70 13.64 4.34
N PHE A 182 9.87 14.67 4.53
CA PHE A 182 8.42 14.52 4.63
C PHE A 182 7.80 13.87 3.38
N TYR A 183 8.23 14.25 2.18
CA TYR A 183 7.71 13.64 0.97
C TYR A 183 8.18 12.19 0.78
N GLN A 184 9.41 11.85 1.19
CA GLN A 184 9.83 10.44 1.17
C GLN A 184 9.04 9.61 2.16
N PHE A 185 8.83 10.13 3.36
CA PHE A 185 7.96 9.54 4.37
C PHE A 185 6.59 9.20 3.78
N LEU A 186 5.88 10.21 3.26
CA LEU A 186 4.53 10.05 2.74
C LEU A 186 4.48 9.01 1.62
N THR A 187 5.53 8.96 0.81
CA THR A 187 5.68 8.01 -0.29
C THR A 187 5.79 6.56 0.20
N ILE A 188 6.59 6.28 1.22
CA ILE A 188 6.74 4.90 1.74
C ILE A 188 5.44 4.44 2.38
N VAL A 189 4.83 5.31 3.19
CA VAL A 189 3.55 4.99 3.84
C VAL A 189 2.48 4.76 2.77
N ALA A 190 2.42 5.58 1.72
CA ALA A 190 1.54 5.35 0.57
C ALA A 190 1.76 3.97 -0.06
N GLY A 191 3.02 3.61 -0.31
CA GLY A 191 3.37 2.33 -0.93
C GLY A 191 3.13 1.11 -0.04
N ALA A 192 3.23 1.26 1.28
CA ALA A 192 3.11 0.16 2.23
C ALA A 192 1.65 -0.10 2.67
N VAL A 193 0.84 0.95 2.80
CA VAL A 193 -0.51 0.85 3.38
C VAL A 193 -1.50 0.26 2.37
N GLU A 194 -1.73 0.95 1.25
CA GLU A 194 -2.82 0.62 0.31
C GLU A 194 -2.63 -0.77 -0.33
N SER A 195 -1.39 -1.16 -0.65
CA SER A 195 -1.10 -2.48 -1.22
C SER A 195 -1.37 -3.60 -0.21
N THR A 196 -0.94 -3.40 1.04
CA THR A 196 -1.10 -4.40 2.11
C THR A 196 -2.56 -4.53 2.50
N GLU A 197 -3.27 -3.41 2.64
CA GLU A 197 -4.71 -3.34 2.87
C GLU A 197 -5.48 -4.20 1.86
N SER A 198 -5.25 -3.94 0.57
CA SER A 198 -5.98 -4.61 -0.52
C SER A 198 -5.71 -6.12 -0.55
N VAL A 199 -4.46 -6.54 -0.34
CA VAL A 199 -4.08 -7.97 -0.31
C VAL A 199 -4.69 -8.66 0.89
N MET A 200 -4.58 -8.08 2.08
CA MET A 200 -5.11 -8.68 3.31
C MET A 200 -6.62 -8.82 3.25
N GLY A 201 -7.34 -7.76 2.88
CA GLY A 201 -8.80 -7.78 2.76
C GLY A 201 -9.29 -8.84 1.76
N SER A 202 -8.63 -8.95 0.61
CA SER A 202 -8.98 -9.95 -0.41
C SER A 202 -8.56 -11.38 -0.02
N THR A 203 -7.46 -11.53 0.72
CA THR A 203 -7.05 -12.84 1.25
C THR A 203 -8.10 -13.37 2.22
N LEU A 204 -8.60 -12.52 3.13
CA LEU A 204 -9.69 -12.88 4.04
C LEU A 204 -10.96 -13.28 3.27
N LEU A 205 -11.29 -12.53 2.21
CA LEU A 205 -12.42 -12.87 1.35
C LEU A 205 -12.26 -14.25 0.68
N TYR A 206 -11.09 -14.53 0.08
CA TYR A 206 -10.87 -15.82 -0.59
C TYR A 206 -10.86 -16.97 0.42
N ILE A 207 -10.27 -16.78 1.59
CA ILE A 207 -10.35 -17.77 2.68
C ILE A 207 -11.82 -18.02 3.06
N ALA A 208 -12.63 -16.97 3.22
CA ALA A 208 -14.06 -17.11 3.55
C ALA A 208 -14.87 -17.81 2.45
N LYS A 209 -14.51 -17.61 1.17
CA LYS A 209 -15.19 -18.23 0.02
C LYS A 209 -14.84 -19.70 -0.21
N PHE A 210 -13.68 -20.16 0.27
CA PHE A 210 -13.15 -21.50 0.01
C PHE A 210 -12.94 -22.26 1.34
N PRO A 211 -13.97 -22.93 1.89
CA PRO A 211 -13.90 -23.60 3.19
C PRO A 211 -12.76 -24.61 3.32
N GLU A 212 -12.43 -25.32 2.24
CA GLU A 212 -11.30 -26.25 2.19
C GLU A 212 -9.95 -25.54 2.35
N VAL A 213 -9.80 -24.33 1.79
CA VAL A 213 -8.61 -23.49 1.97
C VAL A 213 -8.56 -22.98 3.41
N GLN A 214 -9.68 -22.50 3.94
CA GLN A 214 -9.80 -22.04 5.33
C GLN A 214 -9.46 -23.14 6.35
N ARG A 215 -9.81 -24.39 6.08
CA ARG A 215 -9.43 -25.54 6.91
C ARG A 215 -7.92 -25.77 6.88
N LYS A 216 -7.32 -25.84 5.69
CA LYS A 216 -5.87 -26.09 5.51
C LYS A 216 -5.00 -24.99 6.12
N VAL A 217 -5.36 -23.73 5.92
CA VAL A 217 -4.66 -22.58 6.52
C VAL A 217 -4.68 -22.67 8.05
N TYR A 218 -5.81 -23.06 8.64
CA TYR A 218 -5.90 -23.24 10.08
C TYR A 218 -5.11 -24.44 10.59
N GLU A 219 -5.13 -25.57 9.89
CA GLU A 219 -4.33 -26.75 10.28
C GLU A 219 -2.83 -26.43 10.26
N GLU A 220 -2.36 -25.68 9.26
CA GLU A 220 -1.00 -25.16 9.23
C GLU A 220 -0.72 -24.20 10.39
N ALA A 221 -1.59 -23.20 10.60
CA ALA A 221 -1.43 -22.24 11.67
C ALA A 221 -1.40 -22.93 13.05
N LYS A 222 -2.32 -23.86 13.33
CA LYS A 222 -2.34 -24.62 14.58
C LYS A 222 -1.08 -25.46 14.77
N ARG A 223 -0.58 -26.09 13.71
CA ARG A 223 0.67 -26.87 13.74
C ARG A 223 1.90 -26.01 14.07
N VAL A 224 1.95 -24.78 13.55
CA VAL A 224 3.12 -23.88 13.71
C VAL A 224 3.04 -23.05 14.99
N ILE A 225 1.88 -22.49 15.30
CA ILE A 225 1.68 -21.57 16.42
C ILE A 225 1.47 -22.35 17.72
N GLY A 226 0.77 -23.49 17.65
CA GLY A 226 0.35 -24.28 18.81
C GLY A 226 -1.08 -23.93 19.26
N ASP A 227 -1.41 -24.28 20.50
CA ASP A 227 -2.73 -24.00 21.09
C ASP A 227 -2.83 -22.59 21.70
N ASP A 228 -1.70 -21.96 21.99
CA ASP A 228 -1.64 -20.56 22.44
C ASP A 228 -1.58 -19.62 21.23
N SER A 229 -2.73 -19.08 20.84
CA SER A 229 -2.84 -18.12 19.73
C SER A 229 -2.21 -16.76 20.02
N GLU A 230 -1.91 -16.44 21.28
CA GLU A 230 -1.26 -15.19 21.68
C GLU A 230 0.27 -15.31 21.69
N ARG A 231 0.80 -16.53 21.48
CA ARG A 231 2.24 -16.77 21.41
C ARG A 231 2.87 -15.92 20.30
N LYS A 232 3.91 -15.16 20.68
CA LYS A 232 4.77 -14.46 19.71
C LYS A 232 5.48 -15.46 18.80
N LEU A 233 5.44 -15.22 17.50
CA LEU A 233 6.09 -16.03 16.49
C LEU A 233 7.56 -15.65 16.37
N SER A 234 8.42 -16.62 16.09
CA SER A 234 9.80 -16.38 15.67
C SER A 234 9.89 -16.28 14.14
N VAL A 235 11.02 -15.79 13.61
CA VAL A 235 11.27 -15.78 12.16
C VAL A 235 11.15 -17.19 11.57
N ASP A 236 11.62 -18.19 12.31
CA ASP A 236 11.51 -19.61 11.94
C ASP A 236 10.04 -20.08 11.91
N ASP A 237 9.21 -19.67 12.88
CA ASP A 237 7.77 -19.96 12.87
C ASP A 237 7.11 -19.39 11.60
N VAL A 238 7.36 -18.11 11.30
CA VAL A 238 6.79 -17.44 10.11
C VAL A 238 7.22 -18.16 8.83
N SER A 239 8.47 -18.60 8.73
CA SER A 239 8.99 -19.32 7.56
C SER A 239 8.30 -20.69 7.32
N ARG A 240 7.65 -21.26 8.33
CA ARG A 240 6.90 -22.53 8.22
C ARG A 240 5.44 -22.35 7.80
N LEU A 241 4.93 -21.13 7.66
CA LEU A 241 3.56 -20.82 7.21
C LEU A 241 3.44 -20.87 5.67
N THR A 242 3.93 -21.96 5.09
CA THR A 242 4.12 -22.14 3.64
C THR A 242 2.82 -22.14 2.84
N TYR A 243 1.76 -22.77 3.34
CA TYR A 243 0.47 -22.84 2.65
C TYR A 243 -0.26 -21.50 2.73
N LEU A 244 -0.20 -20.79 3.86
CA LEU A 244 -0.70 -19.43 3.97
C LEU A 244 0.02 -18.49 2.99
N GLU A 245 1.34 -18.62 2.85
CA GLU A 245 2.10 -17.87 1.84
C GLU A 245 1.61 -18.18 0.42
N MET A 246 1.32 -19.44 0.08
CA MET A 246 0.73 -19.81 -1.21
C MET A 246 -0.64 -19.14 -1.43
N VAL A 247 -1.49 -19.06 -0.40
CA VAL A 247 -2.80 -18.42 -0.48
C VAL A 247 -2.67 -16.90 -0.70
N ILE A 248 -1.72 -16.25 -0.02
CA ILE A 248 -1.42 -14.83 -0.22
C ILE A 248 -0.90 -14.58 -1.65
N ASN A 249 0.02 -15.42 -2.13
CA ASN A 249 0.57 -15.34 -3.49
C ASN A 249 -0.51 -15.54 -4.56
N GLU A 250 -1.41 -16.51 -4.37
CA GLU A 250 -2.53 -16.72 -5.29
C GLU A 250 -3.53 -15.57 -5.25
N THR A 251 -3.74 -14.98 -4.08
CA THR A 251 -4.52 -13.74 -3.94
C THR A 251 -3.90 -12.63 -4.77
N MET A 252 -2.60 -12.35 -4.62
CA MET A 252 -1.89 -11.33 -5.42
C MET A 252 -1.88 -11.63 -6.93
N ARG A 253 -1.92 -12.91 -7.34
CA ARG A 253 -2.08 -13.30 -8.75
C ARG A 253 -3.46 -12.90 -9.30
N LEU A 254 -4.50 -12.93 -8.47
CA LEU A 254 -5.88 -12.61 -8.85
C LEU A 254 -6.21 -11.10 -8.76
N ILE A 255 -5.78 -10.45 -7.68
CA ILE A 255 -6.09 -9.04 -7.36
C ILE A 255 -4.84 -8.17 -7.32
N THR A 256 -3.92 -8.37 -8.27
CA THR A 256 -2.60 -7.72 -8.34
C THR A 256 -2.64 -6.24 -7.92
N PRO A 257 -2.13 -5.89 -6.72
CA PRO A 257 -2.08 -4.51 -6.25
C PRO A 257 -1.10 -3.74 -7.13
N GLY A 258 -1.60 -2.77 -7.90
CA GLY A 258 -0.81 -2.07 -8.92
C GLY A 258 -0.79 -2.83 -10.25
N THR A 259 -1.91 -2.78 -10.98
CA THR A 259 -2.13 -3.52 -12.23
C THR A 259 -1.24 -3.08 -13.40
N VAL A 260 -0.61 -1.90 -13.31
CA VAL A 260 0.16 -1.30 -14.41
C VAL A 260 1.59 -1.03 -13.99
N ASN A 261 2.53 -1.66 -14.69
CA ASN A 261 3.96 -1.34 -14.63
C ASN A 261 4.32 -0.33 -15.71
N ASN A 262 4.17 0.96 -15.41
CA ASN A 262 4.54 2.00 -16.37
C ASN A 262 6.07 2.05 -16.56
N ARG A 263 6.50 2.11 -17.83
CA ARG A 263 7.88 2.36 -18.24
C ARG A 263 7.87 3.43 -19.32
N TYR A 264 8.74 4.41 -19.18
CA TYR A 264 9.06 5.32 -20.27
C TYR A 264 10.22 4.72 -21.06
N VAL A 265 9.99 4.42 -22.33
CA VAL A 265 11.04 3.89 -23.20
C VAL A 265 11.86 5.06 -23.70
N GLY A 266 13.13 5.13 -23.30
CA GLY A 266 14.03 6.24 -23.65
C GLY A 266 14.57 6.21 -25.08
N GLU A 267 14.40 5.07 -25.77
CA GLU A 267 14.82 4.82 -27.15
C GLU A 267 13.75 3.99 -27.86
N ASP A 268 13.70 4.00 -29.19
CA ASP A 268 12.69 3.25 -29.93
C ASP A 268 12.84 1.73 -29.68
N LEU A 269 11.78 1.11 -29.18
CA LEU A 269 11.72 -0.33 -28.88
C LEU A 269 10.57 -0.98 -29.63
N ASP A 270 10.88 -1.82 -30.61
CA ASP A 270 9.88 -2.52 -31.43
C ASP A 270 9.45 -3.83 -30.77
N LEU A 271 8.67 -3.72 -29.69
CA LEU A 271 8.02 -4.87 -29.06
C LEU A 271 6.57 -4.98 -29.55
N GLY A 272 6.32 -5.89 -30.51
CA GLY A 272 4.96 -6.30 -30.92
C GLY A 272 4.12 -5.24 -31.63
N LYS A 273 4.52 -3.96 -31.63
CA LYS A 273 3.81 -2.86 -32.30
C LYS A 273 3.62 -3.14 -33.78
N ARG A 274 4.63 -3.68 -34.47
CA ARG A 274 4.48 -4.08 -35.88
C ARG A 274 3.40 -5.13 -36.09
N TYR A 275 3.30 -6.12 -35.20
CA TYR A 275 2.31 -7.20 -35.31
C TYR A 275 0.89 -6.68 -35.03
N VAL A 276 0.69 -5.95 -33.92
CA VAL A 276 -0.61 -5.37 -33.56
C VAL A 276 -1.09 -4.36 -34.60
N MET A 277 -0.19 -3.48 -35.09
CA MET A 277 -0.54 -2.53 -36.14
C MET A 277 -0.87 -3.22 -37.47
N MET A 278 -0.25 -4.37 -37.77
CA MET A 278 -0.57 -5.15 -38.96
C MET A 278 -1.96 -5.77 -38.85
N GLU A 279 -2.27 -6.39 -37.71
CA GLU A 279 -3.60 -6.96 -37.44
C GLU A 279 -4.70 -5.89 -37.51
N MET A 280 -4.54 -4.78 -36.80
CA MET A 280 -5.51 -3.67 -36.79
C MET A 280 -5.72 -3.08 -38.19
N LYS A 281 -4.64 -2.86 -38.95
CA LYS A 281 -4.74 -2.34 -40.33
C LYS A 281 -5.49 -3.31 -41.23
N VAL A 282 -5.21 -4.61 -41.15
CA VAL A 282 -5.90 -5.61 -41.97
C VAL A 282 -7.39 -5.69 -41.63
N ALA A 283 -7.73 -5.70 -40.34
CA ALA A 283 -9.11 -5.75 -39.89
C ALA A 283 -9.88 -4.47 -40.27
N LEU A 284 -9.36 -3.30 -39.91
CA LEU A 284 -10.00 -2.02 -40.19
C LEU A 284 -10.12 -1.76 -41.69
N ALA A 285 -9.08 -2.05 -42.49
CA ALA A 285 -9.14 -1.89 -43.94
C ALA A 285 -10.26 -2.72 -44.57
N LYS A 286 -10.47 -3.97 -44.11
CA LYS A 286 -11.58 -4.81 -44.58
C LYS A 286 -12.94 -4.28 -44.14
N ILE A 287 -13.05 -3.79 -42.90
CA ILE A 287 -14.30 -3.24 -42.37
C ILE A 287 -14.71 -1.98 -43.14
N VAL A 288 -13.80 -1.00 -43.30
CA VAL A 288 -14.12 0.25 -44.02
C VAL A 288 -14.32 0.04 -45.51
N HIS A 289 -13.70 -0.98 -46.11
CA HIS A 289 -13.92 -1.30 -47.52
C HIS A 289 -15.29 -1.93 -47.75
N LYS A 290 -15.77 -2.73 -46.81
CA LYS A 290 -17.03 -3.49 -46.95
C LYS A 290 -18.25 -2.74 -46.43
N TYR A 291 -18.07 -1.87 -45.44
CA TYR A 291 -19.16 -1.20 -44.75
C TYR A 291 -18.87 0.30 -44.62
N GLU A 292 -19.90 1.11 -44.83
CA GLU A 292 -19.87 2.53 -44.55
C GLU A 292 -20.20 2.73 -43.06
N ILE A 293 -19.37 3.49 -42.34
CA ILE A 293 -19.45 3.64 -40.88
C ILE A 293 -20.18 4.95 -40.56
N PHE A 294 -21.29 4.84 -39.86
CA PHE A 294 -22.06 5.98 -39.37
C PHE A 294 -22.03 6.00 -37.83
N SER A 295 -21.93 7.19 -37.25
CA SER A 295 -22.03 7.40 -35.80
C SER A 295 -23.18 8.36 -35.53
N SER A 296 -24.00 8.07 -34.51
CA SER A 296 -24.98 9.01 -33.99
C SER A 296 -24.36 10.07 -33.06
N LEU A 297 -23.07 9.95 -32.74
CA LEU A 297 -22.32 10.87 -31.89
C LEU A 297 -21.71 11.98 -32.75
N ALA A 298 -22.03 13.24 -32.43
CA ALA A 298 -21.63 14.41 -33.21
C ALA A 298 -20.37 15.11 -32.66
N HIS A 299 -20.08 14.98 -31.36
CA HIS A 299 -18.99 15.68 -30.70
C HIS A 299 -18.15 14.73 -29.82
N ILE A 300 -16.84 15.02 -29.74
CA ILE A 300 -15.89 14.21 -28.95
C ILE A 300 -16.09 14.38 -27.42
N ASP A 301 -16.94 15.32 -27.03
CA ASP A 301 -17.29 15.58 -25.64
C ASP A 301 -18.43 14.68 -25.13
N ASP A 302 -19.07 13.91 -26.02
CA ASP A 302 -20.13 12.95 -25.67
C ASP A 302 -19.57 11.63 -25.08
N TYR A 303 -18.26 11.57 -24.83
CA TYR A 303 -17.57 10.39 -24.31
C TYR A 303 -17.39 10.46 -22.79
N ASP A 304 -17.92 9.47 -22.07
CA ASP A 304 -17.46 9.12 -20.72
C ASP A 304 -16.41 8.01 -20.82
N PHE A 305 -15.12 8.39 -20.75
CA PHE A 305 -14.03 7.44 -20.68
C PHE A 305 -13.81 7.01 -19.23
N GLU A 306 -14.13 5.76 -18.90
CA GLU A 306 -13.83 5.18 -17.60
C GLU A 306 -12.48 4.43 -17.65
N PHE A 307 -11.45 5.02 -17.06
CA PHE A 307 -10.18 4.35 -16.81
C PHE A 307 -10.14 3.88 -15.35
N CYS A 308 -10.25 2.56 -15.15
CA CYS A 308 -10.21 1.95 -13.82
C CYS A 308 -8.92 1.11 -13.66
N PRO A 309 -7.83 1.69 -13.10
CA PRO A 309 -6.57 0.98 -12.91
C PRO A 309 -6.60 0.01 -11.72
N PHE A 310 -7.70 -0.08 -10.98
CA PHE A 310 -7.82 -0.97 -9.82
C PHE A 310 -9.14 -1.72 -9.86
N VAL A 311 -9.09 -3.04 -9.87
CA VAL A 311 -10.30 -3.85 -9.66
C VAL A 311 -10.67 -3.75 -8.18
N ARG A 312 -11.70 -2.96 -7.87
CA ARG A 312 -12.34 -2.95 -6.55
C ARG A 312 -13.81 -3.31 -6.70
N VAL A 313 -14.31 -4.16 -5.82
CA VAL A 313 -15.75 -4.40 -5.74
C VAL A 313 -16.40 -3.13 -5.21
N LYS A 314 -17.40 -2.60 -5.94
CA LYS A 314 -18.11 -1.37 -5.56
C LYS A 314 -18.74 -1.54 -4.17
N GLY A 315 -18.32 -0.70 -3.21
CA GLY A 315 -18.79 -0.74 -1.83
C GLY A 315 -18.00 -1.67 -0.90
N GLY A 316 -16.84 -2.16 -1.34
CA GLY A 316 -16.03 -3.12 -0.58
C GLY A 316 -16.63 -4.52 -0.59
N VAL A 317 -15.91 -5.49 -0.04
CA VAL A 317 -16.46 -6.84 0.14
C VAL A 317 -16.74 -7.08 1.61
N LYS A 318 -18.02 -7.38 1.90
CA LYS A 318 -18.47 -7.69 3.24
C LYS A 318 -18.07 -9.11 3.62
N ILE A 319 -17.50 -9.27 4.82
CA ILE A 319 -17.17 -10.55 5.43
C ILE A 319 -17.78 -10.64 6.84
N ARG A 320 -18.06 -11.85 7.32
CA ARG A 320 -18.54 -12.13 8.68
C ARG A 320 -17.56 -13.06 9.39
N LEU A 321 -17.25 -12.79 10.65
CA LEU A 321 -16.36 -13.60 11.48
C LEU A 321 -17.14 -14.39 12.52
N GLU A 322 -16.73 -15.64 12.78
CA GLU A 322 -17.29 -16.50 13.84
C GLU A 322 -16.15 -17.27 14.53
N GLY A 323 -16.25 -17.41 15.86
CA GLY A 323 -15.29 -18.16 16.67
C GLY A 323 -15.31 -19.66 16.33
N ARG A 324 -14.14 -20.29 16.17
CA ARG A 324 -14.05 -21.73 15.89
C ARG A 324 -14.43 -22.52 17.14
N ARG A 325 -15.45 -23.38 17.04
CA ARG A 325 -15.76 -24.35 18.10
C ARG A 325 -14.64 -25.38 18.18
N SER A 326 -14.07 -25.58 19.37
CA SER A 326 -13.19 -26.71 19.66
C SER A 326 -13.95 -28.00 19.35
N GLN A 327 -13.51 -28.75 18.34
CA GLN A 327 -13.98 -30.12 18.14
C GLN A 327 -13.43 -30.95 19.30
N VAL A 328 -14.18 -31.02 20.38
CA VAL A 328 -14.06 -32.08 21.39
C VAL A 328 -14.73 -33.29 20.76
N GLU A 329 -13.92 -34.22 20.25
CA GLU A 329 -14.40 -35.55 19.89
C GLU A 329 -14.86 -36.27 21.18
N ILE A 330 -16.08 -36.82 21.16
CA ILE A 330 -16.62 -37.73 22.18
C ILE A 330 -16.19 -39.16 21.83
#